data_AF-A0AAX6E535-F1
#
_entry.id   AF-A0AAX6E535-F1
#
_cell.length_a   1.000
_cell.length_b   1.000
_cell.length_c   1.000
_cell.angle_alpha   90.00
_cell.angle_beta   90.00
_cell.angle_gamma   90.00
#
_symmetry.space_group_name_H-M   'P 1'
#
loop_
_entity.id
_entity.type
_entity.pdbx_description
1 polymer ?
#
loop_
_entity_poly.entity_id
_entity_poly.type
_entity_poly.pdbx_seq_one_letter_code
_entity_poly.pdbx_strand_id
1 'polypeptide(L)'
;MAFTITMLSWSAIEFGDEIAEAGQHRHALEAIKWGTDYFVKAHTHPNVLWAEVGDGDTDHYCWQRPEDMTTSRQAFKIDADNPGSDLAGETAAAMAAASIVFRKSNPHYSHLLLHHAQQLFEFADKYRGKYDSSVVAAKSYYASVSGYGDELLWAALWLYRATGGSGKYLEYVVDKAEAFGGTGWAIKEFSWTSSTPDCRSLPPSCYWI
;
A
#
# COMPACT_ATOMS: atom_id res chain seq x y z
N MET A 1 -5.39 -3.64 4.35
CA MET A 1 -4.12 -3.87 5.08
C MET A 1 -2.99 -2.97 4.56
N ALA A 2 -2.70 -2.94 3.26
CA ALA A 2 -1.63 -2.11 2.68
C ALA A 2 -1.73 -0.62 3.09
N PHE A 3 -2.90 -0.01 2.89
CA PHE A 3 -3.18 1.37 3.33
C PHE A 3 -2.80 1.64 4.80
N THR A 4 -3.18 0.74 5.71
CA THR A 4 -2.83 0.87 7.14
C THR A 4 -1.32 0.92 7.35
N ILE A 5 -0.55 0.10 6.64
CA ILE A 5 0.91 0.07 6.75
C ILE A 5 1.53 1.32 6.14
N THR A 6 0.98 1.83 5.02
CA THR A 6 1.40 3.13 4.46
C THR A 6 1.20 4.23 5.49
N MET A 7 0.03 4.28 6.14
CA MET A 7 -0.29 5.32 7.13
C MET A 7 0.52 5.24 8.42
N LEU A 8 0.74 4.03 8.95
CA LEU A 8 1.62 3.82 10.10
C LEU A 8 3.06 4.23 9.76
N SER A 9 3.54 3.87 8.57
CA SER A 9 4.88 4.25 8.11
C SER A 9 5.00 5.75 7.94
N TRP A 10 4.00 6.39 7.34
CA TRP A 10 3.98 7.83 7.17
C TRP A 10 3.98 8.55 8.52
N SER A 11 3.16 8.10 9.46
CA SER A 11 3.13 8.67 10.82
C SER A 11 4.48 8.51 11.52
N ALA A 12 5.15 7.37 11.38
CA ALA A 12 6.49 7.15 11.93
C ALA A 12 7.57 8.03 11.27
N ILE A 13 7.38 8.44 10.01
CA ILE A 13 8.28 9.35 9.30
C ILE A 13 8.08 10.81 9.74
N GLU A 14 6.83 11.25 9.88
CA GLU A 14 6.51 12.66 10.22
C GLU A 14 6.62 12.94 11.72
N PHE A 15 6.16 12.02 12.55
CA PHE A 15 6.01 12.20 14.01
C PHE A 15 6.88 11.23 14.81
N GLY A 16 8.03 10.86 14.24
CA GLY A 16 8.91 9.84 14.82
C GLY A 16 9.43 10.22 16.21
N ASP A 17 9.67 11.51 16.45
CA ASP A 17 10.17 12.04 17.73
C ASP A 17 9.07 12.00 18.80
N GLU A 18 7.85 12.40 18.49
CA GLU A 18 6.70 12.36 19.40
C GLU A 18 6.31 10.92 19.74
N ILE A 19 6.35 10.01 18.76
CA ILE A 19 6.12 8.58 18.98
C ILE A 19 7.21 8.00 19.91
N ALA A 20 8.46 8.46 19.80
CA ALA A 20 9.55 8.06 20.67
C ALA A 20 9.42 8.63 22.08
N GLU A 21 9.03 9.89 22.24
CA GLU A 21 8.76 10.53 23.53
C GLU A 21 7.63 9.82 24.28
N ALA A 22 6.60 9.36 23.56
CA ALA A 22 5.52 8.54 24.11
C ALA A 22 5.93 7.08 24.44
N GLY A 23 7.18 6.69 24.20
CA GLY A 23 7.68 5.34 24.42
C GLY A 23 7.12 4.28 23.45
N GLN A 24 6.51 4.70 22.33
CA GLN A 24 5.81 3.82 21.38
C GLN A 24 6.64 3.48 20.13
N HIS A 25 7.83 4.05 19.98
CA HIS A 25 8.64 3.87 18.76
C HIS A 25 8.89 2.40 18.40
N ARG A 26 9.29 1.57 19.38
CA ARG A 26 9.51 0.14 19.14
C ARG A 26 8.23 -0.57 18.68
N HIS A 27 7.08 -0.26 19.29
CA HIS A 27 5.81 -0.86 18.93
C HIS A 27 5.33 -0.43 17.54
N ALA A 28 5.55 0.83 17.16
CA ALA A 28 5.27 1.31 15.82
C ALA A 28 6.11 0.57 14.77
N LEU A 29 7.42 0.42 15.01
CA LEU A 29 8.30 -0.35 14.13
C LEU A 29 7.89 -1.83 14.03
N GLU A 30 7.54 -2.46 15.15
CA GLU A 30 7.06 -3.85 15.16
C GLU A 30 5.76 -4.02 14.36
N ALA A 31 4.81 -3.09 14.50
CA ALA A 31 3.54 -3.12 13.77
C ALA A 31 3.75 -2.95 12.25
N ILE A 32 4.58 -1.99 11.83
CA ILE A 32 4.93 -1.79 10.42
C ILE A 32 5.62 -3.04 9.88
N LYS A 33 6.62 -3.55 10.60
CA LYS A 33 7.38 -4.73 10.19
C LYS A 33 6.49 -5.96 10.04
N TRP A 34 5.53 -6.15 10.93
CA TRP A 34 4.60 -7.29 10.87
C TRP A 34 3.82 -7.30 9.55
N GLY A 35 3.28 -6.14 9.15
CA GLY A 35 2.59 -6.00 7.87
C GLY A 35 3.51 -6.18 6.67
N THR A 36 4.71 -5.58 6.69
CA THR A 36 5.63 -5.70 5.56
C THR A 36 6.26 -7.09 5.44
N ASP A 37 6.47 -7.82 6.54
CA ASP A 37 6.88 -9.23 6.51
C ASP A 37 5.83 -10.10 5.82
N TYR A 38 4.54 -9.79 6.02
CA TYR A 38 3.46 -10.43 5.28
C TYR A 38 3.50 -10.07 3.79
N PHE A 39 3.69 -8.79 3.43
CA PHE A 39 3.78 -8.38 2.02
C PHE A 39 4.96 -9.02 1.27
N VAL A 40 6.12 -9.17 1.93
CA VAL A 40 7.27 -9.89 1.35
C VAL A 40 6.90 -11.35 1.02
N LYS A 41 6.12 -12.01 1.88
CA LYS A 41 5.64 -13.38 1.62
C LYS A 41 4.56 -13.42 0.55
N ALA A 42 3.68 -12.42 0.52
CA ALA A 42 2.59 -12.31 -0.44
C ALA A 42 3.06 -11.95 -1.86
N HIS A 43 4.20 -11.27 -1.99
CA HIS A 43 4.79 -10.95 -3.28
C HIS A 43 5.79 -12.04 -3.71
N THR A 44 5.25 -13.12 -4.29
CA THR A 44 6.03 -14.35 -4.59
C THR A 44 6.84 -14.28 -5.89
N HIS A 45 6.40 -13.47 -6.85
CA HIS A 45 7.04 -13.25 -8.15
C HIS A 45 6.76 -11.82 -8.62
N PRO A 46 7.58 -11.22 -9.50
CA PRO A 46 7.46 -9.79 -9.86
C PRO A 46 6.06 -9.32 -10.27
N ASN A 47 5.26 -10.18 -10.90
CA ASN A 47 3.89 -9.88 -11.33
C ASN A 47 2.85 -10.78 -10.63
N VAL A 48 3.09 -11.17 -9.37
CA VAL A 48 2.17 -11.99 -8.58
C VAL A 48 2.12 -11.48 -7.13
N LEU A 49 0.94 -11.03 -6.71
CA LEU A 49 0.66 -10.60 -5.34
C LEU A 49 -0.55 -11.35 -4.77
N TRP A 50 -0.36 -12.01 -3.63
CA TRP A 50 -1.46 -12.60 -2.88
C TRP A 50 -2.26 -11.52 -2.16
N ALA A 51 -3.54 -11.41 -2.49
CA ALA A 51 -4.42 -10.32 -2.14
C ALA A 51 -5.24 -10.59 -0.86
N GLU A 52 -5.69 -11.83 -0.70
CA GLU A 52 -6.64 -12.21 0.35
C GLU A 52 -6.39 -13.65 0.78
N VAL A 53 -6.64 -13.93 2.07
CA VAL A 53 -6.52 -15.28 2.65
C VAL A 53 -7.71 -15.54 3.54
N GLY A 54 -8.60 -16.42 3.08
CA GLY A 54 -9.93 -16.63 3.65
C GLY A 54 -11.00 -16.22 2.64
N ASP A 55 -12.16 -16.83 2.78
CA ASP A 55 -13.38 -16.45 2.07
C ASP A 55 -14.30 -15.77 3.08
N GLY A 56 -14.75 -14.55 2.77
CA GLY A 56 -15.49 -13.72 3.74
C GLY A 56 -16.80 -14.36 4.22
N ASP A 57 -17.52 -15.07 3.35
CA ASP A 57 -18.79 -15.71 3.72
C ASP A 57 -18.56 -16.82 4.75
N THR A 58 -17.59 -17.71 4.50
CA THR A 58 -17.28 -18.81 5.41
C THR A 58 -16.58 -18.36 6.69
N ASP A 59 -15.73 -17.33 6.62
CA ASP A 59 -15.05 -16.75 7.79
C ASP A 59 -16.06 -16.04 8.71
N HIS A 60 -16.96 -15.22 8.17
CA HIS A 60 -17.95 -14.48 8.96
C HIS A 60 -19.09 -15.34 9.53
N TYR A 61 -19.36 -16.51 8.93
CA TYR A 61 -20.29 -17.48 9.52
C TYR A 61 -19.73 -18.09 10.83
N CYS A 62 -18.43 -17.98 11.05
CA CYS A 62 -17.72 -18.67 12.11
C CYS A 62 -17.41 -17.76 13.30
N TRP A 63 -18.19 -17.85 14.38
CA TRP A 63 -17.90 -17.12 15.63
C TRP A 63 -17.10 -17.98 16.61
N GLN A 64 -15.77 -17.97 16.45
CA GLN A 64 -14.85 -18.66 17.37
C GLN A 64 -13.51 -17.92 17.48
N ARG A 65 -12.65 -18.37 18.39
CA ARG A 65 -11.29 -17.83 18.47
C ARG A 65 -10.51 -18.21 17.21
N PRO A 66 -9.63 -17.34 16.68
CA PRO A 66 -8.91 -17.59 15.43
C PRO A 66 -8.05 -18.87 15.49
N GLU A 67 -7.52 -19.24 16.67
CA GLU A 67 -6.76 -20.48 16.88
C GLU A 67 -7.60 -21.77 16.77
N ASP A 68 -8.93 -21.67 16.87
CA ASP A 68 -9.86 -22.79 16.80
C ASP A 68 -10.49 -22.94 15.40
N MET A 69 -10.15 -22.06 14.45
CA MET A 69 -10.77 -22.02 13.12
C MET A 69 -10.46 -23.25 12.27
N THR A 70 -11.52 -23.87 11.72
CA THR A 70 -11.43 -24.99 10.77
C THR A 70 -12.00 -24.65 9.39
N THR A 71 -12.44 -23.40 9.18
CA THR A 71 -12.94 -22.92 7.88
C THR A 71 -11.81 -22.89 6.85
N SER A 72 -12.16 -23.00 5.57
CA SER A 72 -11.17 -22.91 4.50
C SER A 72 -10.49 -21.54 4.52
N ARG A 73 -9.16 -21.51 4.51
CA ARG A 73 -8.36 -20.29 4.35
C ARG A 73 -7.76 -20.21 2.95
N GLN A 74 -8.61 -20.41 1.93
CA GLN A 74 -8.19 -20.30 0.55
C GLN A 74 -7.56 -18.93 0.30
N ALA A 75 -6.40 -18.93 -0.36
CA ALA A 75 -5.72 -17.71 -0.73
C ALA A 75 -6.07 -17.30 -2.16
N PHE A 76 -6.19 -16.01 -2.40
CA PHE A 76 -6.47 -15.40 -3.70
C PHE A 76 -5.33 -14.47 -4.09
N LYS A 77 -5.05 -14.37 -5.38
CA LYS A 77 -3.95 -13.56 -5.92
C LYS A 77 -4.40 -12.74 -7.11
N ILE A 78 -3.66 -11.68 -7.36
CA ILE A 78 -3.63 -10.97 -8.63
C ILE A 78 -2.35 -11.31 -9.39
N ASP A 79 -2.46 -11.34 -10.72
CA ASP A 79 -1.35 -11.59 -11.64
C ASP A 79 -1.56 -10.87 -12.99
N ALA A 80 -0.72 -11.16 -13.97
CA ALA A 80 -0.79 -10.52 -15.29
C ALA A 80 -2.12 -10.77 -16.04
N ASP A 81 -2.75 -11.92 -15.81
CA ASP A 81 -4.03 -12.29 -16.45
C ASP A 81 -5.24 -11.77 -15.64
N ASN A 82 -5.06 -11.59 -14.32
CA ASN A 82 -6.06 -11.09 -13.39
C ASN A 82 -5.47 -9.92 -12.57
N PRO A 83 -5.36 -8.71 -13.16
CA PRO A 83 -4.63 -7.60 -12.57
C PRO A 83 -5.35 -6.94 -11.38
N GLY A 84 -4.59 -6.14 -10.62
CA GLY A 84 -5.10 -5.33 -9.51
C GLY A 84 -4.16 -4.18 -9.18
N SER A 85 -4.21 -3.11 -9.98
CA SER A 85 -3.32 -1.95 -9.91
C SER A 85 -3.48 -1.15 -8.63
N ASP A 86 -4.69 -1.04 -8.13
CA ASP A 86 -5.03 -0.44 -6.83
C ASP A 86 -4.32 -1.19 -5.70
N LEU A 87 -4.55 -2.49 -5.56
CA LEU A 87 -3.95 -3.31 -4.52
C LEU A 87 -2.41 -3.36 -4.62
N ALA A 88 -1.89 -3.57 -5.84
CA ALA A 88 -0.44 -3.62 -6.07
C ALA A 88 0.21 -2.24 -5.84
N GLY A 89 -0.46 -1.16 -6.27
CA GLY A 89 -0.04 0.22 -6.04
C GLY A 89 0.02 0.56 -4.56
N GLU A 90 -1.05 0.31 -3.80
CA GLU A 90 -1.06 0.58 -2.36
C GLU A 90 -0.03 -0.28 -1.61
N THR A 91 0.19 -1.52 -2.03
CA THR A 91 1.24 -2.37 -1.43
C THR A 91 2.64 -1.84 -1.77
N ALA A 92 2.84 -1.31 -2.98
CA ALA A 92 4.08 -0.63 -3.35
C ALA A 92 4.30 0.64 -2.51
N ALA A 93 3.26 1.46 -2.31
CA ALA A 93 3.31 2.63 -1.43
C ALA A 93 3.69 2.25 0.00
N ALA A 94 3.04 1.22 0.56
CA ALA A 94 3.31 0.72 1.91
C ALA A 94 4.77 0.28 2.08
N MET A 95 5.29 -0.51 1.14
CA MET A 95 6.67 -1.02 1.19
C MET A 95 7.69 0.10 0.94
N ALA A 96 7.39 1.06 0.07
CA ALA A 96 8.23 2.23 -0.16
C ALA A 96 8.30 3.13 1.09
N ALA A 97 7.16 3.45 1.71
CA ALA A 97 7.11 4.21 2.95
C ALA A 97 7.87 3.50 4.09
N ALA A 98 7.59 2.21 4.30
CA ALA A 98 8.29 1.42 5.32
C ALA A 98 9.80 1.31 5.05
N SER A 99 10.24 1.29 3.79
CA SER A 99 11.68 1.31 3.47
C SER A 99 12.38 2.56 4.01
N ILE A 100 11.68 3.71 4.07
CA ILE A 100 12.22 4.96 4.65
C ILE A 100 12.35 4.79 6.17
N VAL A 101 11.31 4.27 6.83
CA VAL A 101 11.29 4.02 8.28
C VAL A 101 12.48 3.16 8.72
N PHE A 102 12.75 2.06 8.01
CA PHE A 102 13.82 1.14 8.37
C PHE A 102 15.20 1.52 7.83
N ARG A 103 15.33 2.62 7.08
CA ARG A 103 16.57 2.96 6.36
C ARG A 103 17.82 3.00 7.25
N LYS A 104 17.69 3.56 8.46
CA LYS A 104 18.80 3.70 9.40
C LYS A 104 18.97 2.47 10.31
N SER A 105 17.86 1.92 10.80
CA SER A 105 17.86 0.85 11.81
C SER A 105 18.06 -0.54 11.22
N ASN A 106 17.63 -0.77 9.97
CA ASN A 106 17.80 -2.03 9.26
C ASN A 106 17.95 -1.80 7.73
N PRO A 107 19.13 -1.38 7.27
CA PRO A 107 19.37 -1.05 5.87
C PRO A 107 19.10 -2.22 4.92
N HIS A 108 19.45 -3.45 5.30
CA HIS A 108 19.21 -4.62 4.46
C HIS A 108 17.71 -4.85 4.22
N TYR A 109 16.90 -4.78 5.27
CA TYR A 109 15.44 -4.89 5.15
C TYR A 109 14.84 -3.71 4.38
N SER A 110 15.33 -2.48 4.61
CA SER A 110 14.94 -1.30 3.83
C SER A 110 15.15 -1.51 2.32
N HIS A 111 16.31 -2.04 1.90
CA HIS A 111 16.58 -2.36 0.49
C HIS A 111 15.67 -3.46 -0.05
N LEU A 112 15.40 -4.51 0.74
CA LEU A 112 14.45 -5.56 0.37
C LEU A 112 13.05 -4.98 0.11
N LEU A 113 12.55 -4.15 1.02
CA LEU A 113 11.23 -3.53 0.88
C LEU A 113 11.16 -2.63 -0.35
N LEU A 114 12.18 -1.80 -0.57
CA LEU A 114 12.23 -0.91 -1.74
C LEU A 114 12.26 -1.72 -3.04
N HIS A 115 12.99 -2.84 -3.09
CA HIS A 115 13.01 -3.71 -4.27
C HIS A 115 11.62 -4.28 -4.59
N HIS A 116 10.91 -4.83 -3.60
CA HIS A 116 9.54 -5.31 -3.79
C HIS A 116 8.59 -4.17 -4.18
N ALA A 117 8.74 -2.97 -3.60
CA ALA A 117 7.91 -1.81 -3.93
C ALA A 117 8.05 -1.40 -5.41
N GLN A 118 9.28 -1.38 -5.93
CA GLN A 118 9.55 -1.04 -7.32
C GLN A 118 8.93 -2.07 -8.29
N GLN A 119 9.09 -3.35 -7.99
CA GLN A 119 8.49 -4.43 -8.78
C GLN A 119 6.96 -4.38 -8.76
N LEU A 120 6.34 -4.18 -7.59
CA LEU A 120 4.88 -4.08 -7.48
C LEU A 120 4.32 -2.86 -8.21
N PHE A 121 5.01 -1.73 -8.18
CA PHE A 121 4.63 -0.56 -8.95
C PHE A 121 4.72 -0.81 -10.47
N GLU A 122 5.80 -1.43 -10.92
CA GLU A 122 5.94 -1.84 -12.33
C GLU A 122 4.84 -2.82 -12.76
N PHE A 123 4.50 -3.79 -11.91
CA PHE A 123 3.38 -4.70 -12.13
C PHE A 123 2.04 -3.96 -12.21
N ALA A 124 1.76 -3.07 -11.24
CA ALA A 124 0.53 -2.31 -11.14
C ALA A 124 0.29 -1.40 -12.35
N ASP A 125 1.32 -0.70 -12.83
CA ASP A 125 1.19 0.20 -13.97
C ASP A 125 1.13 -0.55 -15.32
N LYS A 126 1.88 -1.65 -15.44
CA LYS A 126 1.94 -2.44 -16.69
C LYS A 126 0.66 -3.22 -16.95
N TYR A 127 0.06 -3.81 -15.92
CA TYR A 127 -1.16 -4.61 -16.04
C TYR A 127 -2.30 -3.91 -15.31
N ARG A 128 -3.02 -3.05 -16.03
CA ARG A 128 -4.03 -2.17 -15.43
C ARG A 128 -5.36 -2.87 -15.18
N GLY A 129 -5.86 -2.78 -13.95
CA GLY A 129 -7.17 -3.30 -13.58
C GLY A 129 -7.50 -3.07 -12.11
N LYS A 130 -8.78 -3.19 -11.74
CA LYS A 130 -9.22 -3.14 -10.34
C LYS A 130 -9.08 -4.53 -9.71
N TYR A 131 -8.49 -4.62 -8.52
CA TYR A 131 -8.25 -5.93 -7.91
C TYR A 131 -9.55 -6.68 -7.60
N ASP A 132 -10.64 -5.98 -7.27
CA ASP A 132 -11.95 -6.57 -6.92
C ASP A 132 -12.66 -7.21 -8.12
N SER A 133 -12.18 -6.95 -9.34
CA SER A 133 -12.61 -7.62 -10.56
C SER A 133 -11.89 -8.95 -10.76
N SER A 134 -10.68 -9.07 -10.21
CA SER A 134 -9.84 -10.27 -10.25
C SER A 134 -10.07 -11.18 -9.03
N VAL A 135 -10.26 -10.58 -7.86
CA VAL A 135 -10.53 -11.24 -6.57
C VAL A 135 -11.96 -10.90 -6.18
N VAL A 136 -12.92 -11.57 -6.82
CA VAL A 136 -14.36 -11.31 -6.65
C VAL A 136 -14.82 -11.52 -5.20
N ALA A 137 -14.14 -12.40 -4.44
CA ALA A 137 -14.40 -12.62 -3.02
C ALA A 137 -14.30 -11.33 -2.18
N ALA A 138 -13.39 -10.42 -2.55
CA ALA A 138 -13.19 -9.16 -1.83
C ALA A 138 -14.28 -8.12 -2.12
N LYS A 139 -14.99 -8.25 -3.25
CA LYS A 139 -15.82 -7.19 -3.83
C LYS A 139 -16.98 -6.75 -2.92
N SER A 140 -17.54 -7.67 -2.15
CA SER A 140 -18.64 -7.36 -1.22
C SER A 140 -18.18 -6.67 0.07
N TYR A 141 -16.87 -6.61 0.32
CA TYR A 141 -16.30 -6.08 1.56
C TYR A 141 -15.44 -4.84 1.32
N TYR A 142 -14.51 -4.90 0.37
CA TYR A 142 -13.54 -3.85 0.07
C TYR A 142 -13.49 -3.55 -1.44
N ALA A 143 -14.62 -3.17 -2.03
CA ALA A 143 -14.68 -2.81 -3.46
C ALA A 143 -13.74 -1.65 -3.83
N SER A 144 -13.20 -1.70 -5.04
CA SER A 144 -12.39 -0.63 -5.62
C SER A 144 -13.30 0.44 -6.24
N VAL A 145 -13.73 1.41 -5.43
CA VAL A 145 -14.74 2.39 -5.84
C VAL A 145 -14.13 3.53 -6.65
N SER A 146 -13.01 4.10 -6.20
CA SER A 146 -12.28 5.19 -6.89
C SER A 146 -11.64 4.75 -8.21
N GLY A 147 -11.26 3.47 -8.30
CA GLY A 147 -10.42 2.96 -9.37
C GLY A 147 -9.03 2.64 -8.83
N TYR A 148 -8.01 2.90 -9.65
CA TYR A 148 -6.61 2.63 -9.32
C TYR A 148 -5.68 3.81 -9.64
N GLY A 149 -6.23 4.89 -10.21
CA GLY A 149 -5.43 6.01 -10.70
C GLY A 149 -4.75 6.74 -9.55
N ASP A 150 -5.49 6.95 -8.46
CA ASP A 150 -5.00 7.54 -7.22
C ASP A 150 -3.94 6.66 -6.54
N GLU A 151 -4.12 5.34 -6.47
CA GLU A 151 -3.10 4.43 -5.93
C GLU A 151 -1.81 4.42 -6.76
N LEU A 152 -1.88 4.55 -8.09
CA LEU A 152 -0.68 4.64 -8.94
C LEU A 152 0.08 5.96 -8.71
N LEU A 153 -0.63 7.09 -8.60
CA LEU A 153 0.00 8.37 -8.27
C LEU A 153 0.61 8.33 -6.87
N TRP A 154 -0.13 7.79 -5.90
CA TRP A 154 0.29 7.65 -4.51
C TRP A 154 1.54 6.76 -4.36
N ALA A 155 1.57 5.61 -5.03
CA ALA A 155 2.73 4.73 -5.05
C ALA A 155 3.95 5.40 -5.68
N ALA A 156 3.77 6.12 -6.79
CA ALA A 156 4.84 6.85 -7.44
C ALA A 156 5.44 7.93 -6.52
N LEU A 157 4.60 8.66 -5.78
CA LEU A 157 5.02 9.67 -4.81
C LEU A 157 5.85 9.06 -3.66
N TRP A 158 5.41 7.93 -3.10
CA TRP A 158 6.19 7.23 -2.09
C TRP A 158 7.51 6.68 -2.62
N LEU A 159 7.52 6.15 -3.85
CA LEU A 159 8.74 5.69 -4.50
C LEU A 159 9.69 6.84 -4.82
N TYR A 160 9.19 8.01 -5.22
CA TYR A 160 9.98 9.23 -5.38
C TYR A 160 10.70 9.57 -4.07
N ARG A 161 9.96 9.64 -2.96
CA ARG A 161 10.53 9.92 -1.63
C ARG A 161 11.52 8.84 -1.20
N ALA A 162 11.18 7.57 -1.37
CA ALA A 162 12.00 6.43 -0.97
C ALA A 162 13.27 6.28 -1.81
N THR A 163 13.29 6.71 -3.06
CA THR A 163 14.49 6.66 -3.93
C THR A 163 15.35 7.91 -3.86
N GLY A 164 15.09 8.82 -2.93
CA GLY A 164 15.87 10.05 -2.76
C GLY A 164 15.63 11.08 -3.86
N GLY A 165 14.41 11.12 -4.39
CA GLY A 165 14.00 12.10 -5.39
C GLY A 165 14.29 11.70 -6.83
N SER A 166 14.20 10.41 -7.17
CA SER A 166 14.44 9.95 -8.54
C SER A 166 13.43 10.56 -9.51
N GLY A 167 13.91 11.35 -10.48
CA GLY A 167 13.07 12.10 -11.41
C GLY A 167 12.00 11.27 -12.12
N LYS A 168 12.27 10.00 -12.44
CA LYS A 168 11.33 9.11 -13.15
C LYS A 168 9.97 8.95 -12.47
N TYR A 169 9.91 8.96 -11.14
CA TYR A 169 8.65 8.79 -10.41
C TYR A 169 7.87 10.10 -10.35
N LEU A 170 8.56 11.22 -10.19
CA LEU A 170 7.93 12.54 -10.25
C LEU A 170 7.43 12.85 -11.67
N GLU A 171 8.20 12.51 -12.70
CA GLU A 171 7.80 12.60 -14.10
C GLU A 171 6.55 11.75 -14.37
N TYR A 172 6.48 10.53 -13.83
CA TYR A 172 5.28 9.69 -13.92
C TYR A 172 4.06 10.37 -13.31
N VAL A 173 4.19 10.96 -12.11
CA VAL A 173 3.10 11.68 -11.45
C VAL A 173 2.64 12.84 -12.32
N VAL A 174 3.56 13.66 -12.82
CA VAL A 174 3.25 14.82 -13.67
C VAL A 174 2.57 14.38 -14.98
N ASP A 175 3.05 13.32 -15.63
CA ASP A 175 2.50 12.80 -16.89
C ASP A 175 1.10 12.17 -16.71
N LYS A 176 0.83 11.55 -15.54
CA LYS A 176 -0.42 10.82 -15.29
C LYS A 176 -1.45 11.58 -14.48
N ALA A 177 -1.09 12.69 -13.83
CA ALA A 177 -1.97 13.41 -12.91
C ALA A 177 -3.31 13.79 -13.53
N GLU A 178 -3.34 14.33 -14.75
CA GLU A 178 -4.60 14.69 -15.41
C GLU A 178 -5.42 13.44 -15.78
N ALA A 179 -4.79 12.45 -16.40
CA ALA A 179 -5.45 11.23 -16.86
C ALA A 179 -6.05 10.40 -15.71
N PHE A 180 -5.43 10.43 -14.54
CA PHE A 180 -5.85 9.70 -13.34
C PHE A 180 -6.69 10.54 -12.38
N GLY A 181 -7.05 11.78 -12.76
CA GLY A 181 -7.89 12.65 -11.94
C GLY A 181 -7.17 13.27 -10.73
N GLY A 182 -5.85 13.18 -10.66
CA GLY A 182 -5.01 13.81 -9.63
C GLY A 182 -4.95 15.34 -9.69
N THR A 183 -5.47 15.96 -10.75
CA THR A 183 -5.62 17.42 -10.88
C THR A 183 -7.05 17.93 -10.61
N GLY A 184 -8.00 17.02 -10.32
CA GLY A 184 -9.43 17.32 -10.23
C GLY A 184 -10.07 16.96 -8.88
N TRP A 185 -11.21 17.62 -8.62
CA TRP A 185 -12.11 17.53 -7.45
C TRP A 185 -11.52 17.88 -6.08
N ALA A 186 -12.32 18.60 -5.29
CA ALA A 186 -12.08 18.74 -3.86
C ALA A 186 -12.16 17.36 -3.21
N ILE A 187 -11.08 16.97 -2.54
CA ILE A 187 -10.98 15.70 -1.83
C ILE A 187 -12.01 15.70 -0.70
N LYS A 188 -12.87 14.68 -0.72
CA LYS A 188 -13.92 14.53 0.30
C LYS A 188 -13.46 13.62 1.44
N GLU A 189 -12.48 12.75 1.18
CA GLU A 189 -12.02 11.71 2.10
C GLU A 189 -10.64 11.19 1.69
N PHE A 190 -9.79 10.89 2.68
CA PHE A 190 -8.54 10.16 2.50
C PHE A 190 -8.65 8.85 3.30
N SER A 191 -8.81 7.74 2.58
CA SER A 191 -9.13 6.43 3.15
C SER A 191 -8.63 5.29 2.26
N TRP A 192 -8.89 4.05 2.65
CA TRP A 192 -8.38 2.85 1.98
C TRP A 192 -8.79 2.68 0.51
N THR A 193 -9.78 3.43 0.04
CA THR A 193 -10.26 3.45 -1.37
C THR A 193 -10.07 4.82 -2.03
N SER A 194 -9.43 5.79 -1.37
CA SER A 194 -9.26 7.14 -1.93
C SER A 194 -7.97 7.70 -1.36
N SER A 195 -6.90 7.57 -2.15
CA SER A 195 -5.53 7.86 -1.71
C SER A 195 -5.02 9.21 -2.21
N THR A 196 -5.88 10.03 -2.84
CA THR A 196 -5.53 11.39 -3.26
C THR A 196 -5.32 12.29 -2.03
N PRO A 197 -4.09 12.79 -1.76
CA PRO A 197 -3.83 13.63 -0.60
C PRO A 197 -4.33 15.07 -0.83
N ASP A 198 -5.01 15.68 0.14
CA ASP A 198 -5.39 17.10 0.05
C ASP A 198 -4.23 17.99 0.46
N CYS A 199 -3.58 18.63 -0.52
CA CYS A 199 -2.47 19.56 -0.26
C CYS A 199 -2.81 20.68 0.74
N ARG A 200 -4.09 20.96 1.05
CA ARG A 200 -4.48 22.02 2.01
C ARG A 200 -4.60 21.56 3.47
N SER A 201 -4.75 20.26 3.73
CA SER A 201 -4.96 19.72 5.09
C SER A 201 -3.77 18.91 5.61
N LEU A 202 -2.69 18.82 4.82
CA LEU A 202 -1.54 18.00 5.15
C LEU A 202 -0.40 18.78 5.82
N PRO A 203 0.46 18.09 6.62
CA PRO A 203 1.62 18.70 7.25
C PRO A 203 2.58 19.31 6.23
N PRO A 204 3.48 20.24 6.64
CA PRO A 204 4.35 20.98 5.72
C PRO A 204 5.23 20.12 4.80
N SER A 205 5.47 18.86 5.17
CA SER A 205 6.17 17.87 4.35
C SER A 205 5.42 17.46 3.07
N CYS A 206 4.11 17.68 3.00
CA CYS A 206 3.30 17.45 1.80
C CYS A 206 3.37 18.57 0.77
N TYR A 207 3.98 19.71 1.08
CA TYR A 207 4.31 20.70 0.04
C TYR A 207 5.42 20.22 -0.91
N TRP A 208 6.03 19.07 -0.61
CA TRP A 208 7.12 18.45 -1.37
C TRP A 208 6.79 17.03 -1.87
N ILE A 209 5.55 16.59 -1.67
CA ILE A 209 4.98 15.40 -2.33
C ILE A 209 4.32 15.89 -3.61
#